data_AF-K0Z320-F1
#
_entry.id   AF-K0Z320-F1
#
_cell.length_a   1.000
_cell.length_b   1.000
_cell.length_c   1.000
_cell.angle_alpha   90.00
_cell.angle_beta   90.00
_cell.angle_gamma   90.00
#
_symmetry.space_group_name_H-M   'P 1'
#
loop_
_entity.id
_entity.type
_entity.pdbx_description
1 polymer ?
#
loop_
_entity_poly.entity_id
_entity_poly.type
_entity_poly.pdbx_seq_one_letter_code
_entity_poly.pdbx_strand_id
1 'polypeptide(L)'
;RARLEQDAVAERADGIDAGSCEELAAAPPAVRREAIARLIRGAGAAPTAASIEQVEALVTRWRGQGPVAVGGRGGARLEVHRARGRLALFRQKGAPDA
;
A
#
# COMPACT_ATOMS: atom_id res chain seq x y z
N ARG A 1 15.93 -20.56 5.85
CA ARG A 1 15.04 -19.97 6.87
C ARG A 1 14.38 -18.70 6.33
N ALA A 2 15.15 -17.67 5.95
CA ALA A 2 14.61 -16.42 5.40
C ALA A 2 13.53 -16.56 4.31
N ARG A 3 13.70 -17.45 3.32
CA ARG A 3 12.70 -17.67 2.26
C ARG A 3 11.38 -18.27 2.78
N LEU A 4 11.46 -19.24 3.69
CA LEU A 4 10.29 -19.85 4.35
C LEU A 4 9.56 -18.83 5.22
N GLU A 5 10.30 -17.94 5.88
CA GLU A 5 9.72 -16.84 6.68
C GLU A 5 9.03 -15.81 5.77
N GLN A 6 9.59 -15.54 4.59
CA GLN A 6 8.96 -14.70 3.56
C GLN A 6 7.72 -15.35 2.94
N ASP A 7 7.75 -16.66 2.67
CA ASP A 7 6.61 -17.41 2.14
C ASP A 7 5.44 -17.41 3.15
N ALA A 8 5.74 -17.61 4.44
CA ALA A 8 4.73 -17.52 5.50
C ALA A 8 4.15 -16.09 5.65
N VAL A 9 4.97 -15.05 5.46
CA VAL A 9 4.49 -13.66 5.44
C VAL A 9 3.58 -13.41 4.23
N ALA A 10 3.95 -13.93 3.05
CA ALA A 10 3.17 -13.78 1.83
C ALA A 10 1.80 -14.48 1.93
N GLU A 11 1.76 -15.72 2.43
CA GLU A 11 0.52 -16.46 2.64
C GLU A 11 -0.43 -15.71 3.59
N ARG A 12 0.09 -15.20 4.71
CA ARG A 12 -0.71 -14.40 5.65
C ARG A 12 -1.17 -13.09 5.05
N ALA A 13 -0.40 -12.47 4.17
CA ALA A 13 -0.76 -11.24 3.49
C ALA A 13 -1.90 -11.46 2.48
N ASP A 14 -1.94 -12.62 1.82
CA ASP A 14 -3.02 -12.98 0.88
C ASP A 14 -4.37 -13.21 1.57
N GLY A 15 -4.37 -13.56 2.87
CA GLY A 15 -5.59 -13.75 3.66
C GLY A 15 -6.21 -12.47 4.23
N ILE A 16 -5.64 -11.29 3.98
CA ILE A 16 -6.09 -10.01 4.56
C ILE A 16 -6.74 -9.13 3.49
N ASP A 17 -7.85 -8.45 3.81
CA ASP A 17 -8.35 -7.36 2.97
C ASP A 17 -7.38 -6.17 3.04
N ALA A 18 -6.48 -6.06 2.05
CA ALA A 18 -5.52 -4.95 1.94
C ALA A 18 -6.21 -3.57 1.72
N GLY A 19 -7.51 -3.54 1.46
CA GLY A 19 -8.32 -2.32 1.47
C GLY A 19 -8.82 -1.93 2.86
N SER A 20 -8.84 -2.82 3.85
CA SER A 20 -9.32 -2.56 5.21
C SER A 20 -8.19 -2.06 6.10
N CYS A 21 -8.29 -0.81 6.59
CA CYS A 21 -7.28 -0.31 7.53
C CYS A 21 -7.32 -1.04 8.88
N GLU A 22 -8.48 -1.58 9.28
CA GLU A 22 -8.63 -2.31 10.53
C GLU A 22 -7.85 -3.64 10.49
N GLU A 23 -8.07 -4.45 9.45
CA GLU A 23 -7.36 -5.73 9.30
C GLU A 23 -5.86 -5.52 9.13
N LEU A 24 -5.46 -4.54 8.33
CA LEU A 24 -4.05 -4.18 8.19
C LEU A 24 -3.43 -3.75 9.53
N ALA A 25 -4.14 -2.95 10.34
CA ALA A 25 -3.65 -2.52 11.65
C ALA A 25 -3.50 -3.69 12.63
N ALA A 26 -4.39 -4.69 12.56
CA ALA A 26 -4.32 -5.89 13.39
C ALA A 26 -3.19 -6.86 12.97
N ALA A 27 -2.73 -6.78 11.72
CA ALA A 27 -1.68 -7.65 11.21
C ALA A 27 -0.28 -7.32 11.79
N PRO A 28 0.64 -8.30 11.88
CA PRO A 28 2.04 -8.03 12.20
C PRO A 28 2.70 -7.09 11.17
N PRO A 29 3.70 -6.27 11.56
CA PRO A 29 4.29 -5.27 10.66
C PRO A 29 4.82 -5.83 9.33
N ALA A 30 5.46 -7.00 9.34
CA ALA A 30 5.96 -7.63 8.13
C ALA A 30 4.82 -8.04 7.16
N VAL A 31 3.75 -8.62 7.70
CA VAL A 31 2.57 -9.04 6.93
C VAL A 31 1.83 -7.82 6.39
N ARG A 32 1.62 -6.79 7.21
CA ARG A 32 0.99 -5.54 6.77
C ARG A 32 1.76 -4.88 5.63
N ARG A 33 3.08 -4.76 5.74
CA ARG A 33 3.91 -4.15 4.69
C ARG A 33 3.85 -4.95 3.38
N GLU A 34 3.86 -6.27 3.47
CA GLU A 34 3.74 -7.11 2.27
C GLU A 34 2.35 -7.02 1.63
N ALA A 35 1.28 -7.01 2.42
CA ALA A 35 -0.08 -6.80 1.90
C ALA A 35 -0.22 -5.45 1.19
N ILE A 36 0.31 -4.37 1.78
CA ILE A 36 0.37 -3.04 1.17
C ILE A 36 1.19 -3.06 -0.13
N ALA A 37 2.35 -3.70 -0.13
CA ALA A 37 3.20 -3.77 -1.30
C ALA A 37 2.54 -4.57 -2.44
N ARG A 38 1.85 -5.67 -2.13
CA ARG A 38 1.06 -6.45 -3.10
C ARG A 38 -0.10 -5.65 -3.67
N LEU A 39 -0.84 -4.93 -2.84
CA LEU A 39 -1.92 -4.03 -3.29
C LEU A 39 -1.40 -3.03 -4.34
N ILE A 40 -0.27 -2.37 -4.06
CA ILE A 40 0.33 -1.38 -4.97
C ILE A 40 0.86 -2.05 -6.25
N ARG A 41 1.53 -3.20 -6.13
CA ARG A 41 2.03 -3.97 -7.28
C ARG A 41 0.90 -4.47 -8.17
N GLY A 42 -0.19 -4.97 -7.58
CA GLY A 42 -1.40 -5.39 -8.30
C GLY A 42 -2.07 -4.25 -9.06
N ALA A 43 -1.91 -3.01 -8.57
CA ALA A 43 -2.32 -1.81 -9.27
C ALA A 43 -1.33 -1.33 -10.35
N GLY A 44 -0.25 -2.07 -10.61
CA GLY A 44 0.71 -1.80 -11.68
C GLY A 44 1.73 -0.72 -11.35
N ALA A 45 1.97 -0.43 -10.07
CA ALA A 45 3.05 0.45 -9.64
C ALA A 45 4.17 -0.33 -8.95
N ALA A 46 5.37 0.26 -8.89
CA ALA A 46 6.53 -0.31 -8.21
C ALA A 46 6.76 0.47 -6.90
N PRO A 47 6.24 -0.03 -5.75
CA PRO A 47 6.40 0.68 -4.49
C PRO A 47 7.86 0.66 -4.02
N THR A 48 8.31 1.77 -3.46
CA THR A 48 9.56 1.86 -2.71
C THR A 48 9.30 1.55 -1.23
N ALA A 49 10.35 1.19 -0.48
CA ALA A 49 10.25 1.01 0.98
C ALA A 49 9.67 2.25 1.68
N ALA A 50 10.09 3.45 1.28
CA ALA A 50 9.57 4.71 1.80
C ALA A 50 8.09 4.93 1.49
N SER A 51 7.63 4.55 0.29
CA SER A 51 6.20 4.66 -0.05
C SER A 51 5.36 3.65 0.75
N ILE A 52 5.86 2.44 1.00
CA ILE A 52 5.19 1.43 1.82
C ILE A 52 5.07 1.91 3.27
N GLU A 53 6.13 2.48 3.84
CA GLU A 53 6.12 3.03 5.20
C GLU A 53 5.11 4.19 5.34
N GLN A 54 5.05 5.09 4.35
CA GLN A 54 4.09 6.17 4.35
C GLN A 54 2.64 5.66 4.26
N VAL A 55 2.36 4.64 3.44
CA VAL A 55 1.05 3.99 3.39
C VAL A 55 0.75 3.23 4.69
N GLU A 56 1.72 2.57 5.28
CA GLU A 56 1.58 1.94 6.61
C GLU A 56 1.22 2.97 7.69
N ALA A 57 1.78 4.18 7.61
CA ALA A 57 1.43 5.28 8.51
C ALA A 57 -0.01 5.76 8.30
N LEU A 58 -0.52 5.73 7.06
CA LEU A 58 -1.94 5.99 6.80
C LEU A 58 -2.83 5.01 7.54
N VAL A 59 -2.39 3.78 7.76
CA VAL A 59 -3.15 2.74 8.48
C VAL A 59 -3.01 2.91 10.00
N THR A 60 -1.78 2.96 10.49
CA THR A 60 -1.44 2.77 11.91
C THR A 60 -1.31 4.07 12.70
N ARG A 61 -1.09 5.20 12.01
CA ARG A 61 -0.78 6.50 12.63
C ARG A 61 -1.58 7.63 12.01
N TRP A 62 -2.82 7.36 11.63
CA TRP A 62 -3.65 8.34 10.95
C TRP A 62 -4.02 9.52 11.84
N ARG A 63 -3.76 10.72 11.34
CA ARG A 63 -4.07 12.01 11.98
C ARG A 63 -4.56 13.04 10.96
N GLY A 64 -5.05 12.60 9.79
CA GLY A 64 -5.45 13.47 8.68
C GLY A 64 -4.38 13.65 7.60
N GLN A 65 -3.49 12.67 7.40
CA GLN A 65 -2.46 12.74 6.35
C GLN A 65 -3.08 12.82 4.95
N GLY A 66 -2.38 13.47 4.02
CA GLY A 66 -2.80 13.48 2.62
C GLY A 66 -2.60 12.13 1.92
N PRO A 67 -2.99 12.04 0.64
CA PRO A 67 -2.71 10.87 -0.19
C PRO A 67 -1.20 10.66 -0.37
N VAL A 68 -0.80 9.39 -0.43
CA VAL A 68 0.61 8.98 -0.58
C VAL A 68 0.84 8.52 -2.02
N ALA A 69 1.81 9.13 -2.70
CA ALA A 69 2.23 8.65 -4.00
C ALA A 69 3.05 7.38 -3.90
N VAL A 70 2.67 6.38 -4.69
CA VAL A 70 3.26 5.04 -4.66
C VAL A 70 3.91 4.65 -6.00
N GLY A 71 4.23 5.65 -6.82
CA GLY A 71 4.79 5.48 -8.15
C GLY A 71 3.73 5.52 -9.24
N GLY A 72 4.04 5.01 -10.43
CA GLY A 72 3.14 5.03 -11.58
C GLY A 72 3.87 4.66 -12.88
N ARG A 73 3.13 4.39 -13.96
CA ARG A 73 3.68 4.00 -15.26
C ARG A 73 3.00 4.79 -16.38
N GLY A 74 3.76 5.11 -17.43
CA GLY A 74 3.20 5.72 -18.65
C GLY A 74 2.61 7.12 -18.44
N GLY A 75 3.26 7.95 -17.61
CA GLY A 75 2.82 9.32 -17.33
C GLY A 75 1.65 9.46 -16.34
N ALA A 76 1.10 8.35 -15.82
CA ALA A 76 0.10 8.39 -14.75
C ALA A 76 0.77 8.19 -13.38
N ARG A 77 0.34 8.95 -12.37
CA ARG A 77 0.74 8.81 -10.96
C ARG A 77 -0.31 8.01 -10.21
N LEU A 78 0.11 7.03 -9.43
CA LEU A 78 -0.74 6.24 -8.55
C LEU A 78 -0.59 6.76 -7.12
N GLU A 79 -1.72 6.99 -6.47
CA GLU A 79 -1.80 7.45 -5.10
C GLU A 79 -2.64 6.50 -4.26
N VAL A 80 -2.26 6.31 -3.01
CA VAL A 80 -3.06 5.63 -1.99
C VAL A 80 -3.67 6.68 -1.09
N HIS A 81 -4.99 6.63 -0.96
CA HIS A 81 -5.79 7.50 -0.12
C HIS A 81 -6.36 6.66 1.03
N ARG A 82 -6.46 7.23 2.22
CA ARG A 82 -7.29 6.66 3.30
C ARG A 82 -8.62 7.40 3.36
N ALA A 83 -9.72 6.69 3.22
CA ALA A 83 -11.07 7.22 3.38
C ALA A 83 -11.98 6.20 4.06
N ARG A 84 -12.76 6.65 5.05
CA ARG A 84 -13.75 5.81 5.76
C ARG A 84 -13.18 4.47 6.27
N GLY A 85 -11.96 4.49 6.81
CA GLY A 85 -11.30 3.29 7.32
C GLY A 85 -10.78 2.33 6.26
N ARG A 86 -10.74 2.75 4.98
CA ARG A 86 -10.24 1.94 3.87
C ARG A 86 -9.12 2.63 3.11
N LEU A 87 -8.23 1.84 2.53
CA LEU A 87 -7.27 2.29 1.52
C LEU A 87 -7.92 2.24 0.13
N ALA A 88 -7.77 3.30 -0.63
CA ALA A 88 -8.27 3.43 -1.98
C ALA A 88 -7.16 3.90 -2.92
N LEU A 89 -7.10 3.32 -4.12
CA LEU A 89 -6.09 3.60 -5.12
C LEU A 89 -6.65 4.56 -6.18
N PHE A 90 -5.93 5.64 -6.44
CA PHE A 90 -6.32 6.64 -7.43
C PHE A 90 -5.21 6.81 -8.46
N ARG A 91 -5.57 6.70 -9.75
CA ARG A 91 -4.67 7.11 -10.83
C ARG A 91 -4.93 8.57 -11.15
N GLN A 92 -3.97 9.42 -10.83
CA GLN A 92 -3.91 10.76 -11.36
C GLN A 92 -3.33 10.69 -12.78
N LYS A 93 -4.09 11.16 -13.77
CA LYS A 93 -3.57 11.42 -15.11
C LYS A 93 -2.53 12.55 -14.96
N GLY A 94 -1.28 12.30 -15.33
CA GLY A 94 -0.29 13.37 -15.41
C GLY A 94 -0.84 14.48 -16.30
N ALA A 95 -0.70 15.73 -15.88
CA ALA A 95 -0.93 16.85 -16.78
C ALA A 95 -0.09 16.61 -18.05
N PRO A 96 -0.62 16.86 -19.27
CA PRO A 96 0.25 16.87 -20.45
C PRO A 96 1.38 17.86 -20.17
N ASP A 97 2.62 17.43 -20.41
CA ASP A 97 3.82 18.25 -20.24
C ASP A 97 3.55 19.65 -20.82
N ALA A 98 3.63 20.68 -19.96
CA ALA A 98 3.50 22.07 -20.33
C ALA A 98 4.80 22.59 -20.95
#